data_AF-A0A0C9VYK9-F1
#
_entry.id   AF-A0A0C9VYK9-F1
#
_cell.length_a   1.000
_cell.length_b   1.000
_cell.length_c   1.000
_cell.angle_alpha   90.00
_cell.angle_beta   90.00
_cell.angle_gamma   90.00
#
_symmetry.space_group_name_H-M   'P 1'
#
loop_
_entity.id
_entity.type
_entity.pdbx_description
1 polymer ?
#
loop_
_entity_poly.entity_id
_entity_poly.type
_entity_poly.pdbx_seq_one_letter_code
_entity_poly.pdbx_strand_id
1 'polypeptide(L)'
;MSALTVLRRYAAKTDLSTIPDSVLFTHTDTSLTLFDLFPKSNTFHFLMMPRITPSLPEEHTRDLRTLLKWDKEKARKVIEGLARDARSVQDMIKEEMKKRFGFEWPIFTGFHAVPSMEHLHLHIIASDLFSDRMKHKKHYNSFHPKRGFFLHLEDVLSWFDATPSYYKTMAKLPKSQYEPLLKEDLICWRCNESFKTIPKLKEHLRAEWEKDAAKVKVKELKRQREDEEYVDIDKRSVKRSTPAAPEEPTP
;
A
#
# COMPACT_ATOMS: atom_id res chain seq x y z
N MET A 1 -17.10 -14.62 -21.87
CA MET A 1 -17.38 -13.94 -20.57
C MET A 1 -16.37 -12.81 -20.38
N SER A 2 -16.80 -11.66 -19.85
CA SER A 2 -15.94 -10.47 -19.77
C SER A 2 -14.89 -10.60 -18.66
N ALA A 3 -13.62 -10.32 -18.98
CA ALA A 3 -12.55 -10.24 -17.98
C ALA A 3 -12.80 -9.14 -16.92
N LEU A 4 -13.70 -8.19 -17.20
CA LEU A 4 -13.95 -7.03 -16.35
C LEU A 4 -14.64 -7.39 -15.01
N THR A 5 -15.38 -8.50 -14.92
CA THR A 5 -16.20 -8.82 -13.73
C THR A 5 -15.61 -9.94 -12.87
N VAL A 6 -14.36 -10.34 -13.10
CA VAL A 6 -13.71 -11.43 -12.34
C VAL A 6 -13.69 -11.15 -10.83
N LEU A 7 -13.42 -9.90 -10.43
CA LEU A 7 -13.40 -9.49 -9.03
C LEU A 7 -14.74 -9.68 -8.32
N ARG A 8 -15.84 -9.35 -9.01
CA ARG A 8 -17.21 -9.56 -8.52
C ARG A 8 -17.47 -11.02 -8.17
N ARG A 9 -16.93 -11.96 -8.97
CA ARG A 9 -17.11 -13.40 -8.71
C ARG A 9 -16.47 -13.83 -7.39
N TYR A 10 -15.31 -13.26 -7.05
CA TYR A 10 -14.70 -13.52 -5.73
C TYR A 10 -15.53 -12.89 -4.61
N ALA A 11 -15.97 -11.65 -4.78
CA ALA A 11 -16.77 -10.94 -3.78
C ALA A 11 -18.15 -11.57 -3.49
N ALA A 12 -18.71 -12.30 -4.45
CA ALA A 12 -19.98 -13.02 -4.33
C ALA A 12 -19.84 -14.42 -3.67
N LYS A 13 -18.62 -14.93 -3.46
CA LYS A 13 -18.43 -16.27 -2.87
C LYS A 13 -18.79 -16.28 -1.39
N THR A 14 -19.67 -17.20 -1.02
CA THR A 14 -19.99 -17.53 0.38
C THR A 14 -18.89 -18.39 0.99
N ASP A 15 -18.51 -19.46 0.29
CA ASP A 15 -17.41 -20.34 0.66
C ASP A 15 -16.08 -19.87 0.06
N LEU A 16 -15.25 -19.28 0.92
CA LEU A 16 -13.96 -18.73 0.55
C LEU A 16 -12.85 -19.79 0.47
N SER A 17 -13.06 -21.00 1.00
CA SER A 17 -12.10 -22.12 0.86
C SER A 17 -11.92 -22.55 -0.60
N THR A 18 -12.89 -22.19 -1.45
CA THR A 18 -12.84 -22.43 -2.90
C THR A 18 -11.94 -21.45 -3.65
N ILE A 19 -11.43 -20.39 -2.99
CA ILE A 19 -10.51 -19.43 -3.59
C ILE A 19 -9.09 -19.89 -3.27
N PRO A 20 -8.21 -20.10 -4.26
CA PRO A 20 -6.84 -20.52 -4.00
C PRO A 20 -6.07 -19.52 -3.14
N ASP A 21 -5.19 -20.01 -2.27
CA ASP A 21 -4.30 -19.19 -1.42
C ASP A 21 -3.36 -18.29 -2.24
N SER A 22 -3.09 -18.66 -3.50
CA SER A 22 -2.32 -17.81 -4.44
C SER A 22 -3.10 -16.58 -4.91
N VAL A 23 -4.40 -16.52 -4.64
CA VAL A 23 -5.30 -15.43 -5.00
C VAL A 23 -5.79 -14.69 -3.76
N LEU A 24 -6.27 -15.42 -2.74
CA LEU A 24 -6.79 -14.85 -1.50
C LEU A 24 -5.65 -14.66 -0.49
N PHE A 25 -5.37 -13.41 -0.12
CA PHE A 25 -4.38 -13.10 0.91
C PHE A 25 -4.99 -13.18 2.32
N THR A 26 -6.10 -12.48 2.53
CA THR A 26 -6.84 -12.50 3.81
C THR A 26 -8.28 -12.01 3.58
N HIS A 27 -9.14 -12.18 4.58
CA HIS A 27 -10.53 -11.75 4.54
C HIS A 27 -11.09 -11.43 5.92
N THR A 28 -12.19 -10.70 5.91
CA THR A 28 -13.08 -10.48 7.05
C THR A 28 -14.51 -10.86 6.66
N ASP A 29 -15.46 -10.69 7.58
CA ASP A 29 -16.89 -10.84 7.25
C ASP A 29 -17.36 -9.82 6.19
N THR A 30 -16.65 -8.68 6.07
CA THR A 30 -17.05 -7.57 5.21
C THR A 30 -16.15 -7.34 4.00
N SER A 31 -14.90 -7.83 4.01
CA SER A 31 -13.95 -7.59 2.92
C SER A 31 -13.13 -8.82 2.52
N LEU A 32 -12.62 -8.81 1.29
CA LEU A 32 -11.63 -9.75 0.77
C LEU A 32 -10.40 -8.97 0.32
N THR A 33 -9.22 -9.46 0.67
CA THR A 33 -7.95 -8.94 0.15
C THR A 33 -7.32 -9.97 -0.76
N LEU A 34 -7.15 -9.60 -2.02
CA LEU A 34 -6.57 -10.47 -3.06
C LEU A 34 -5.18 -10.00 -3.47
N PHE A 35 -4.34 -10.92 -3.91
CA PHE A 35 -3.12 -10.58 -4.64
C PHE A 35 -3.48 -10.02 -6.03
N ASP A 36 -2.91 -8.88 -6.43
CA ASP A 36 -3.06 -8.39 -7.81
C ASP A 36 -2.25 -9.29 -8.75
N LEU A 37 -2.91 -9.88 -9.75
CA LEU A 37 -2.29 -10.79 -10.74
C LEU A 37 -1.34 -10.08 -11.71
N PHE A 38 -1.42 -8.76 -11.79
CA PHE A 38 -0.61 -7.89 -12.63
C PHE A 38 0.01 -6.77 -11.79
N PRO A 39 0.78 -7.09 -10.74
CA PRO A 39 1.16 -6.12 -9.72
C PRO A 39 1.97 -4.98 -10.33
N LYS A 40 1.61 -3.74 -9.98
CA LYS A 40 2.28 -2.52 -10.46
C LYS A 40 3.47 -2.08 -9.61
N SER A 41 3.58 -2.61 -8.40
CA SER A 41 4.77 -2.58 -7.55
C SER A 41 5.51 -3.90 -7.68
N ASN A 42 6.83 -3.86 -7.52
CA ASN A 42 7.69 -5.05 -7.54
C ASN A 42 7.52 -5.92 -6.28
N THR A 43 7.07 -5.34 -5.17
CA THR A 43 7.05 -6.04 -3.87
C THR A 43 5.64 -6.42 -3.43
N PHE A 44 4.76 -5.43 -3.25
CA PHE A 44 3.42 -5.64 -2.70
C PHE A 44 2.37 -4.88 -3.50
N HIS A 45 1.34 -5.60 -3.95
CA HIS A 45 0.16 -5.02 -4.55
C HIS A 45 -1.04 -5.91 -4.29
N PHE A 46 -1.97 -5.39 -3.48
CA PHE A 46 -3.20 -6.06 -3.13
C PHE A 46 -4.42 -5.27 -3.59
N LEU A 47 -5.50 -6.00 -3.81
CA LEU A 47 -6.83 -5.47 -4.09
C LEU A 47 -7.74 -5.84 -2.92
N MET A 48 -8.14 -4.85 -2.12
CA MET A 48 -9.11 -5.02 -1.05
C MET A 48 -10.49 -4.61 -1.51
N MET A 49 -11.47 -5.48 -1.35
CA MET A 49 -12.81 -5.31 -1.93
C MET A 49 -13.87 -5.62 -0.89
N PRO A 50 -15.01 -4.90 -0.87
CA PRO A 50 -16.12 -5.30 -0.04
C PRO A 50 -16.75 -6.59 -0.58
N ARG A 51 -17.29 -7.41 0.32
CA ARG A 51 -18.10 -8.58 -0.03
C ARG A 51 -19.51 -8.14 -0.45
N ILE A 52 -20.16 -8.97 -1.26
CA ILE A 52 -21.58 -8.77 -1.59
C ILE A 52 -22.40 -9.39 -0.47
N THR A 53 -23.22 -8.58 0.18
CA THR A 53 -24.06 -8.98 1.32
C THR A 53 -25.46 -8.38 1.16
N PRO A 54 -26.47 -8.84 1.92
CA PRO A 54 -27.78 -8.20 1.91
C PRO A 54 -27.76 -6.71 2.28
N SER A 55 -26.80 -6.29 3.11
CA SER A 55 -26.61 -4.89 3.50
C SER A 55 -25.79 -4.07 2.48
N LEU A 56 -25.06 -4.74 1.57
CA LEU A 56 -24.30 -4.13 0.49
C LEU A 56 -24.47 -4.95 -0.81
N PRO A 57 -25.58 -4.71 -1.54
CA PRO A 57 -25.86 -5.41 -2.79
C PRO A 57 -24.90 -5.04 -3.93
N GLU A 58 -24.77 -5.95 -4.90
CA GLU A 58 -23.86 -5.83 -6.06
C GLU A 58 -24.05 -4.52 -6.85
N GLU A 59 -25.28 -4.04 -6.98
CA GLU A 59 -25.63 -2.83 -7.73
C GLU A 59 -24.93 -1.56 -7.19
N HIS A 60 -24.50 -1.57 -5.93
CA HIS A 60 -23.80 -0.46 -5.28
C HIS A 60 -22.29 -0.68 -5.17
N THR A 61 -21.79 -1.87 -5.53
CA THR A 61 -20.36 -2.22 -5.41
C THR A 61 -19.64 -2.22 -6.75
N ARG A 62 -20.24 -1.71 -7.84
CA ARG A 62 -19.58 -1.73 -9.17
C ARG A 62 -18.24 -0.99 -9.19
N ASP A 63 -18.19 0.19 -8.59
CA ASP A 63 -17.02 1.07 -8.50
C ASP A 63 -17.24 2.16 -7.45
N LEU A 64 -16.21 2.98 -7.17
CA LEU A 64 -16.29 4.03 -6.15
C LEU A 64 -17.37 5.07 -6.49
N ARG A 65 -17.51 5.43 -7.77
CA ARG A 65 -18.52 6.39 -8.22
C ARG A 65 -19.94 5.90 -7.93
N THR A 66 -20.18 4.62 -8.16
CA THR A 66 -21.45 3.95 -7.93
C THR A 66 -21.78 3.92 -6.45
N LEU A 67 -20.81 3.56 -5.61
CA LEU A 67 -20.96 3.56 -4.16
C LEU A 67 -21.28 4.97 -3.63
N LEU A 68 -20.49 5.99 -4.02
CA LEU A 68 -20.64 7.35 -3.52
C LEU A 68 -21.98 8.02 -3.91
N LYS A 69 -22.61 7.54 -4.99
CA LYS A 69 -23.91 8.04 -5.46
C LYS A 69 -25.12 7.38 -4.81
N TRP A 70 -24.92 6.28 -4.07
CA TRP A 70 -26.00 5.52 -3.48
C TRP A 70 -26.64 6.26 -2.30
N ASP A 71 -26.02 6.16 -1.14
CA ASP A 71 -26.44 6.80 0.10
C ASP A 71 -25.15 7.19 0.85
N LYS A 72 -25.08 8.43 1.32
CA LYS A 72 -23.85 8.98 1.90
C LYS A 72 -23.41 8.21 3.14
N GLU A 73 -24.34 7.87 4.03
CA GLU A 73 -24.03 7.19 5.29
C GLU A 73 -23.68 5.72 5.06
N LYS A 74 -24.37 5.04 4.14
CA LYS A 74 -24.02 3.66 3.78
C LYS A 74 -22.69 3.59 3.06
N ALA A 75 -22.42 4.50 2.12
CA ALA A 75 -21.14 4.59 1.44
C ALA A 75 -20.01 4.87 2.45
N ARG A 76 -20.22 5.80 3.39
CA ARG A 76 -19.27 6.09 4.48
C ARG A 76 -18.91 4.84 5.26
N LYS A 77 -19.90 4.08 5.73
CA LYS A 77 -19.69 2.82 6.47
C LYS A 77 -18.87 1.80 5.69
N VAL A 78 -19.09 1.67 4.38
CA VAL A 78 -18.30 0.76 3.54
C VAL A 78 -16.85 1.23 3.44
N ILE A 79 -16.60 2.52 3.17
CA ILE A 79 -15.25 3.05 3.05
C ILE A 79 -14.50 3.00 4.40
N GLU A 80 -15.17 3.30 5.52
CA GLU A 80 -14.61 3.17 6.87
C GLU A 80 -14.27 1.72 7.22
N GLY A 81 -15.11 0.76 6.81
CA GLY A 81 -14.85 -0.67 6.94
C GLY A 81 -13.60 -1.09 6.17
N LEU A 82 -13.50 -0.70 4.89
CA LEU A 82 -12.31 -0.94 4.07
C LEU A 82 -11.08 -0.27 4.68
N ALA A 83 -11.19 0.94 5.24
CA ALA A 83 -10.09 1.62 5.88
C ALA A 83 -9.58 0.90 7.13
N ARG A 84 -10.49 0.34 7.94
CA ARG A 84 -10.14 -0.47 9.10
C ARG A 84 -9.39 -1.73 8.71
N ASP A 85 -9.90 -2.46 7.72
CA ASP A 85 -9.29 -3.70 7.26
C ASP A 85 -7.95 -3.42 6.56
N ALA A 86 -7.86 -2.32 5.80
CA ALA A 86 -6.63 -1.90 5.11
C ALA A 86 -5.49 -1.61 6.08
N ARG A 87 -5.75 -1.02 7.25
CA ARG A 87 -4.72 -0.81 8.28
C ARG A 87 -4.08 -2.13 8.71
N SER A 88 -4.90 -3.16 8.95
CA SER A 88 -4.41 -4.49 9.33
C SER A 88 -3.50 -5.08 8.24
N VAL A 89 -3.88 -4.95 6.97
CA VAL A 89 -3.05 -5.40 5.84
C VAL A 89 -1.78 -4.57 5.70
N GLN A 90 -1.83 -3.25 5.90
CA GLN A 90 -0.66 -2.39 5.90
C GLN A 90 0.35 -2.79 6.97
N ASP A 91 -0.12 -3.14 8.17
CA ASP A 91 0.77 -3.59 9.25
C ASP A 91 1.42 -4.94 8.92
N MET A 92 0.67 -5.89 8.35
CA MET A 92 1.24 -7.14 7.83
C MET A 92 2.31 -6.89 6.75
N ILE A 93 2.07 -5.93 5.84
CA ILE A 93 3.04 -5.55 4.82
C ILE A 93 4.30 -4.96 5.45
N LYS A 94 4.18 -4.06 6.43
CA LYS A 94 5.33 -3.44 7.11
C LYS A 94 6.19 -4.47 7.83
N GLU A 95 5.56 -5.42 8.52
CA GLU A 95 6.28 -6.51 9.18
C GLU A 95 7.01 -7.39 8.15
N GLU A 96 6.37 -7.68 7.02
CA GLU A 96 7.00 -8.42 5.93
C GLU A 96 8.13 -7.61 5.24
N MET A 97 7.99 -6.29 5.13
CA MET A 97 9.03 -5.38 4.64
C MET A 97 10.28 -5.45 5.53
N LYS A 98 10.10 -5.30 6.85
CA LYS A 98 11.19 -5.45 7.83
C LYS A 98 11.84 -6.82 7.74
N LYS A 99 11.04 -7.89 7.72
CA LYS A 99 11.53 -9.27 7.72
C LYS A 99 12.32 -9.63 6.47
N ARG A 100 11.84 -9.26 5.27
CA ARG A 100 12.46 -9.64 3.99
C ARG A 100 13.53 -8.68 3.50
N PHE A 101 13.39 -7.39 3.81
CA PHE A 101 14.23 -6.35 3.23
C PHE A 101 15.04 -5.57 4.27
N GLY A 102 14.67 -5.65 5.55
CA GLY A 102 15.36 -4.96 6.65
C GLY A 102 15.01 -3.48 6.77
N PHE A 103 14.01 -2.98 6.02
CA PHE A 103 13.55 -1.60 6.08
C PHE A 103 12.13 -1.46 5.55
N GLU A 104 11.48 -0.34 5.86
CA GLU A 104 10.14 0.00 5.38
C GLU A 104 10.20 1.14 4.36
N TRP A 105 9.21 1.19 3.47
CA TRP A 105 8.98 2.31 2.57
C TRP A 105 7.46 2.57 2.43
N PRO A 106 7.06 3.74 1.89
CA PRO A 106 5.66 4.12 1.88
C PRO A 106 4.76 3.10 1.17
N ILE A 107 3.55 2.95 1.70
CA ILE A 107 2.44 2.19 1.09
C ILE A 107 1.40 3.21 0.65
N PHE A 108 1.01 3.16 -0.62
CA PHE A 108 -0.10 3.96 -1.13
C PHE A 108 -1.38 3.14 -1.01
N THR A 109 -2.44 3.80 -0.55
CA THR A 109 -3.74 3.16 -0.34
C THR A 109 -4.84 4.05 -0.88
N GLY A 110 -5.59 3.56 -1.86
CA GLY A 110 -6.52 4.39 -2.60
C GLY A 110 -7.22 3.70 -3.76
N PHE A 111 -8.05 4.46 -4.45
CA PHE A 111 -8.88 4.00 -5.56
C PHE A 111 -8.42 4.63 -6.87
N HIS A 112 -8.64 3.94 -7.98
CA HIS A 112 -8.62 4.62 -9.27
C HIS A 112 -9.93 5.41 -9.47
N ALA A 113 -9.82 6.68 -9.87
CA ALA A 113 -10.97 7.50 -10.19
C ALA A 113 -11.85 6.91 -11.31
N VAL A 114 -11.21 6.24 -12.28
CA VAL A 114 -11.87 5.45 -13.33
C VAL A 114 -11.27 4.04 -13.31
N PRO A 115 -11.96 3.03 -12.74
CA PRO A 115 -11.38 1.71 -12.57
C PRO A 115 -11.30 0.94 -13.90
N SER A 116 -10.31 0.04 -14.00
CA SER A 116 -10.11 -0.85 -15.15
C SER A 116 -10.91 -2.16 -15.07
N MET A 117 -11.38 -2.52 -13.88
CA MET A 117 -12.20 -3.70 -13.61
C MET A 117 -13.46 -3.28 -12.87
N GLU A 118 -14.53 -4.04 -13.03
CA GLU A 118 -15.74 -3.89 -12.24
C GLU A 118 -15.60 -4.62 -10.90
N HIS A 119 -16.38 -4.13 -9.94
CA HIS A 119 -16.30 -4.37 -8.51
C HIS A 119 -15.33 -3.41 -7.82
N LEU A 120 -15.80 -2.71 -6.79
CA LEU A 120 -15.05 -1.76 -6.00
C LEU A 120 -13.82 -2.44 -5.41
N HIS A 121 -12.65 -1.85 -5.66
CA HIS A 121 -11.38 -2.34 -5.13
C HIS A 121 -10.50 -1.17 -4.70
N LEU A 122 -10.08 -1.22 -3.44
CA LEU A 122 -9.04 -0.39 -2.86
C LEU A 122 -7.69 -1.03 -3.18
N HIS A 123 -6.81 -0.27 -3.81
CA HIS A 123 -5.42 -0.69 -3.99
C HIS A 123 -4.65 -0.46 -2.70
N ILE A 124 -3.90 -1.47 -2.26
CA ILE A 124 -2.89 -1.36 -1.22
C ILE A 124 -1.56 -1.75 -1.89
N ILE A 125 -0.75 -0.76 -2.22
CA ILE A 125 0.41 -0.93 -3.12
C ILE A 125 1.65 -0.28 -2.52
N ALA A 126 2.77 -1.00 -2.53
CA ALA A 126 4.03 -0.43 -2.09
C ALA A 126 4.55 0.62 -3.09
N SER A 127 5.19 1.67 -2.58
CA SER A 127 5.56 2.86 -3.37
C SER A 127 6.74 2.69 -4.33
N ASP A 128 7.30 1.48 -4.47
CA ASP A 128 8.41 1.22 -5.38
C ASP A 128 8.03 1.35 -6.87
N LEU A 129 6.80 0.97 -7.25
CA LEU A 129 6.19 1.15 -8.57
C LEU A 129 7.03 0.69 -9.79
N PHE A 130 7.97 -0.25 -9.63
CA PHE A 130 8.85 -0.76 -10.71
C PHE A 130 8.64 -2.24 -11.09
N SER A 131 7.42 -2.72 -11.29
CA SER A 131 7.18 -4.13 -11.69
C SER A 131 7.40 -4.44 -13.18
N ASP A 132 7.64 -5.70 -13.55
CA ASP A 132 7.58 -6.18 -14.95
C ASP A 132 6.19 -6.09 -15.58
N ARG A 133 5.14 -5.96 -14.76
CA ARG A 133 3.77 -5.68 -15.24
C ARG A 133 3.50 -4.17 -15.39
N MET A 134 4.45 -3.31 -15.01
CA MET A 134 4.45 -1.86 -15.29
C MET A 134 4.91 -1.60 -16.73
N LYS A 135 4.02 -1.82 -17.71
CA LYS A 135 4.36 -1.79 -19.14
C LYS A 135 4.10 -0.47 -19.87
N HIS A 136 3.12 0.31 -19.42
CA HIS A 136 2.61 1.45 -20.18
C HIS A 136 2.55 2.70 -19.32
N LYS A 137 2.62 3.87 -19.99
CA LYS A 137 2.48 5.19 -19.35
C LYS A 137 1.26 5.28 -18.44
N LYS A 138 0.11 4.83 -18.94
CA LYS A 138 -1.15 4.78 -18.16
C LYS A 138 -1.06 3.92 -16.89
N HIS A 139 -0.24 2.86 -16.87
CA HIS A 139 -0.08 2.03 -15.67
C HIS A 139 0.66 2.79 -14.58
N TYR A 140 1.68 3.58 -14.93
CA TYR A 140 2.42 4.33 -13.92
C TYR A 140 1.60 5.54 -13.45
N ASN A 141 1.07 6.31 -14.40
CA ASN A 141 0.31 7.51 -14.10
C ASN A 141 -0.98 7.22 -13.28
N SER A 142 -1.57 6.03 -13.41
CA SER A 142 -2.75 5.66 -12.61
C SER A 142 -2.44 5.47 -11.12
N PHE A 143 -1.20 5.15 -10.76
CA PHE A 143 -0.75 4.98 -9.37
C PHE A 143 0.11 6.14 -8.87
N HIS A 144 0.35 7.17 -9.69
CA HIS A 144 1.15 8.30 -9.28
C HIS A 144 0.39 9.11 -8.20
N PRO A 145 0.93 9.22 -6.97
CA PRO A 145 0.18 9.72 -5.82
C PRO A 145 -0.23 11.19 -5.93
N LYS A 146 0.43 11.97 -6.79
CA LYS A 146 0.18 13.42 -6.97
C LYS A 146 -0.56 13.80 -8.25
N ARG A 147 -0.92 12.84 -9.12
CA ARG A 147 -1.56 13.15 -10.43
C ARG A 147 -3.07 13.32 -10.34
N GLY A 148 -3.69 12.90 -9.24
CA GLY A 148 -5.15 12.98 -9.03
C GLY A 148 -5.95 11.81 -9.61
N PHE A 149 -5.37 10.94 -10.46
CA PHE A 149 -6.05 9.71 -10.89
C PHE A 149 -6.16 8.67 -9.78
N PHE A 150 -5.10 8.56 -8.96
CA PHE A 150 -5.09 7.78 -7.74
C PHE A 150 -5.70 8.62 -6.61
N LEU A 151 -6.89 8.24 -6.18
CA LEU A 151 -7.64 8.89 -5.10
C LEU A 151 -7.23 8.25 -3.79
N HIS A 152 -6.47 8.95 -2.94
CA HIS A 152 -6.05 8.40 -1.65
C HIS A 152 -7.27 8.13 -0.77
N LEU A 153 -7.19 7.03 -0.01
CA LEU A 153 -8.28 6.62 0.88
C LEU A 153 -8.67 7.74 1.87
N GLU A 154 -7.68 8.42 2.43
CA GLU A 154 -7.90 9.54 3.37
C GLU A 154 -8.61 10.72 2.69
N ASP A 155 -8.28 11.02 1.42
CA ASP A 155 -8.98 12.06 0.65
C ASP A 155 -10.44 11.68 0.48
N VAL A 156 -10.73 10.43 0.09
CA VAL A 156 -12.11 9.93 -0.08
C VAL A 156 -12.88 9.96 1.24
N LEU A 157 -12.25 9.58 2.35
CA LEU A 157 -12.85 9.68 3.69
C LEU A 157 -13.21 11.13 4.04
N SER A 158 -12.32 12.08 3.76
CA SER A 158 -12.57 13.51 4.03
C SER A 158 -13.78 14.08 3.28
N TRP A 159 -14.15 13.51 2.12
CA TRP A 159 -15.30 13.96 1.36
C TRP A 159 -16.62 13.78 2.12
N PHE A 160 -16.71 12.78 3.00
CA PHE A 160 -17.91 12.54 3.80
C PHE A 160 -18.14 13.62 4.86
N ASP A 161 -17.10 14.29 5.33
CA ASP A 161 -17.20 15.38 6.32
C ASP A 161 -17.32 16.76 5.66
N ALA A 162 -17.15 16.83 4.34
CA ALA A 162 -17.30 18.06 3.57
C ALA A 162 -18.77 18.49 3.40
N THR A 163 -18.94 19.72 2.89
CA THR A 163 -20.26 20.25 2.56
C THR A 163 -20.99 19.34 1.55
N PRO A 164 -22.33 19.26 1.60
CA PRO A 164 -23.10 18.42 0.68
C PRO A 164 -22.82 18.70 -0.81
N SER A 165 -22.57 19.96 -1.17
CA SER A 165 -22.25 20.37 -2.54
C SER A 165 -20.87 19.87 -3.00
N TYR A 166 -19.88 19.90 -2.12
CA TYR A 166 -18.55 19.36 -2.39
C TYR A 166 -18.58 17.84 -2.55
N TYR A 167 -19.21 17.12 -1.61
CA TYR A 167 -19.38 15.67 -1.71
C TYR A 167 -20.05 15.27 -3.03
N LYS A 168 -21.15 15.93 -3.40
CA LYS A 168 -21.87 15.67 -4.65
C LYS A 168 -21.02 15.94 -5.89
N THR A 169 -20.06 16.86 -5.81
CA THR A 169 -19.14 17.16 -6.91
C THR A 169 -18.09 16.06 -7.04
N MET A 170 -17.45 15.66 -5.94
CA MET A 170 -16.44 14.60 -5.94
C MET A 170 -17.02 13.24 -6.32
N ALA A 171 -18.22 12.91 -5.85
CA ALA A 171 -18.92 11.66 -6.20
C ALA A 171 -19.23 11.50 -7.70
N LYS A 172 -19.11 12.55 -8.52
CA LYS A 172 -19.36 12.45 -9.97
C LYS A 172 -18.30 11.66 -10.71
N LEU A 173 -17.03 11.76 -10.29
CA LEU A 173 -15.85 11.14 -10.92
C LEU A 173 -15.94 11.03 -12.46
N PRO A 174 -16.10 12.17 -13.18
CA PRO A 174 -16.33 12.12 -14.63
C PRO A 174 -15.07 11.68 -15.37
N LYS A 175 -15.20 10.67 -16.25
CA LYS A 175 -14.07 10.14 -17.04
C LYS A 175 -13.29 11.21 -17.81
N SER A 176 -13.99 12.20 -18.36
CA SER A 176 -13.41 13.33 -19.09
C SER A 176 -12.40 14.14 -18.28
N GLN A 177 -12.53 14.17 -16.95
CA GLN A 177 -11.59 14.85 -16.06
C GLN A 177 -10.35 14.01 -15.77
N TYR A 178 -10.51 12.70 -15.60
CA TYR A 178 -9.43 11.84 -15.09
C TYR A 178 -8.64 11.09 -16.16
N GLU A 179 -9.29 10.63 -17.25
CA GLU A 179 -8.59 9.89 -18.31
C GLU A 179 -7.45 10.67 -19.00
N PRO A 180 -7.52 12.00 -19.19
CA PRO A 180 -6.41 12.78 -19.71
C PRO A 180 -5.13 12.69 -18.86
N LEU A 181 -5.27 12.58 -17.53
CA LEU A 181 -4.15 12.50 -16.58
C LEU A 181 -3.25 11.29 -16.85
N LEU A 182 -3.81 10.22 -17.41
CA LEU A 182 -3.06 9.00 -17.75
C LEU A 182 -2.10 9.20 -18.92
N LYS A 183 -2.29 10.25 -19.72
CA LYS A 183 -1.49 10.57 -20.91
C LYS A 183 -0.35 11.56 -20.63
N GLU A 184 -0.34 12.17 -19.45
CA GLU A 184 0.68 13.11 -19.01
C GLU A 184 2.09 12.51 -19.02
N ASP A 185 3.09 13.37 -18.90
CA ASP A 185 4.49 12.96 -18.88
C ASP A 185 4.82 12.10 -17.66
N LEU A 186 5.75 11.17 -17.88
CA LEU A 186 6.25 10.30 -16.82
C LEU A 186 7.14 11.12 -15.91
N ILE A 187 6.65 11.43 -14.71
CA ILE A 187 7.40 12.16 -13.69
C ILE A 187 7.58 11.25 -12.49
N CYS A 188 8.79 11.14 -11.95
CA CYS A 188 9.05 10.40 -10.74
C CYS A 188 8.31 11.01 -9.56
N TRP A 189 7.56 10.19 -8.82
CA TRP A 189 6.75 10.68 -7.70
C TRP A 189 7.59 11.20 -6.52
N ARG A 190 8.86 10.76 -6.41
CA ARG A 190 9.82 11.14 -5.37
C ARG A 190 10.51 12.47 -5.70
N CYS A 191 11.26 12.51 -6.78
CA CYS A 191 12.17 13.61 -7.11
C CYS A 191 11.63 14.58 -8.17
N ASN A 192 10.49 14.28 -8.79
CA ASN A 192 9.90 15.02 -9.91
C ASN A 192 10.74 15.03 -11.21
N GLU A 193 11.73 14.14 -11.34
CA GLU A 193 12.47 13.97 -12.60
C GLU A 193 11.56 13.42 -13.72
N SER A 194 11.72 13.94 -14.94
CA SER A 194 10.90 13.56 -16.09
C SER A 194 11.56 12.48 -16.95
N PHE A 195 10.78 11.52 -17.44
CA PHE A 195 11.23 10.40 -18.25
C PHE A 195 10.45 10.32 -19.57
N LYS A 196 11.12 9.91 -20.65
CA LYS A 196 10.48 9.71 -21.96
C LYS A 196 9.89 8.31 -22.14
N THR A 197 10.39 7.32 -21.39
CA THR A 197 9.99 5.91 -21.55
C THR A 197 9.83 5.22 -20.20
N ILE A 198 8.94 4.23 -20.14
CA ILE A 198 8.70 3.40 -18.95
C ILE A 198 9.97 2.63 -18.49
N PRO A 199 10.77 2.02 -19.38
CA PRO A 199 12.00 1.34 -18.95
C PRO A 199 12.97 2.25 -18.18
N LYS A 200 13.21 3.47 -18.68
CA LYS A 200 14.09 4.44 -17.99
C LYS A 200 13.53 4.86 -16.64
N LEU A 201 12.22 5.09 -16.55
CA LEU A 201 11.55 5.37 -15.27
C LEU A 201 11.69 4.20 -14.29
N LYS A 202 11.50 2.96 -14.74
CA LYS A 202 11.64 1.77 -13.89
C LYS A 202 13.06 1.61 -13.36
N GLU A 203 14.06 1.84 -14.20
CA GLU A 203 15.48 1.82 -13.81
C GLU A 203 15.76 2.85 -12.72
N HIS A 204 15.27 4.08 -12.90
CA HIS A 204 15.39 5.14 -11.91
C HIS A 204 14.69 4.78 -10.58
N LEU A 205 13.43 4.32 -10.61
CA LEU A 205 12.68 3.95 -9.41
C LEU A 205 13.34 2.79 -8.64
N ARG A 206 13.92 1.83 -9.37
CA ARG A 206 14.71 0.75 -8.78
C ARG A 206 15.96 1.30 -8.09
N ALA A 207 16.73 2.16 -8.76
CA ALA A 207 17.94 2.75 -8.20
C ALA A 207 17.64 3.58 -6.94
N GLU A 208 16.56 4.37 -6.92
CA GLU A 208 16.12 5.10 -5.73
C GLU A 208 15.74 4.17 -4.57
N TRP A 209 15.05 3.07 -4.84
CA TRP A 209 14.69 2.08 -3.82
C TRP A 209 15.93 1.34 -3.27
N GLU A 210 16.85 0.93 -4.13
CA GLU A 210 18.12 0.28 -3.73
C GLU A 210 19.00 1.21 -2.90
N LYS A 211 19.03 2.50 -3.26
CA LYS A 211 19.72 3.55 -2.50
C LYS A 211 19.13 3.72 -1.11
N ASP A 212 17.81 3.70 -0.97
CA ASP A 212 17.15 3.76 0.34
C ASP A 212 17.46 2.52 1.18
N ALA A 213 17.41 1.32 0.57
CA ALA A 213 17.81 0.08 1.22
C ALA A 213 19.25 0.13 1.75
N ALA A 214 20.19 0.61 0.94
CA ALA A 214 21.59 0.73 1.31
C ALA A 214 21.82 1.72 2.47
N LYS A 215 21.13 2.88 2.45
CA LYS A 215 21.21 3.87 3.54
C LYS A 215 20.78 3.27 4.88
N VAL A 216 19.72 2.46 4.90
CA VAL A 216 19.22 1.84 6.14
C VAL A 216 20.23 0.82 6.67
N LYS A 217 20.79 -0.03 5.79
CA LYS A 217 21.85 -0.97 6.18
C LYS A 217 23.07 -0.27 6.79
N VAL A 218 23.51 0.84 6.20
CA VAL A 218 24.63 1.62 6.74
C VAL A 218 24.30 2.21 8.11
N LYS A 219 23.09 2.72 8.31
CA LYS A 219 22.66 3.24 9.62
C LYS A 219 22.60 2.14 10.68
N GLU A 220 22.09 0.96 10.33
CA GLU A 220 22.00 -0.17 11.24
C GLU A 220 23.38 -0.68 11.66
N LEU A 221 24.32 -0.81 10.72
CA LEU A 221 25.70 -1.18 11.03
C LEU A 221 26.41 -0.16 11.93
N LYS A 222 26.12 1.13 11.76
CA LYS A 222 26.66 2.17 12.65
C LYS A 222 26.10 2.02 14.07
N ARG A 223 24.79 1.83 14.21
CA ARG A 223 24.15 1.62 15.51
C ARG A 223 24.70 0.38 16.23
N GLN A 224 24.84 -0.74 15.53
CA GLN A 224 25.40 -1.96 16.10
C GLN A 224 26.84 -1.76 16.62
N ARG A 225 27.67 -1.01 15.89
CA ARG A 225 29.03 -0.69 16.33
C ARG A 225 29.05 0.24 17.55
N GLU A 226 28.15 1.23 17.60
CA GLU A 226 27.99 2.13 18.75
C GLU A 226 27.52 1.36 20.00
N ASP A 227 26.59 0.42 19.84
CA ASP A 227 26.10 -0.44 20.92
C ASP A 227 27.21 -1.40 21.43
N GLU A 228 27.99 -1.99 20.52
CA GLU A 228 29.14 -2.83 20.87
C GLU A 228 30.23 -2.05 21.63
N GLU A 229 30.52 -0.82 21.20
CA GLU A 229 31.47 0.07 21.87
C GLU A 229 30.99 0.46 23.27
N TYR A 230 29.69 0.76 23.43
CA TYR A 230 29.09 1.04 24.73
C TYR A 230 29.20 -0.16 25.69
N VAL A 231 28.91 -1.38 25.22
CA VAL A 231 29.04 -2.60 26.02
C VAL A 231 30.49 -2.89 26.42
N ASP A 232 31.47 -2.62 25.55
CA ASP A 232 32.89 -2.80 25.89
C ASP A 232 33.36 -1.78 26.94
N ILE A 233 32.93 -0.51 26.84
CA ILE A 233 33.22 0.53 27.84
C ILE A 233 32.64 0.14 29.21
N ASP A 234 31.41 -0.34 29.26
CA ASP A 234 30.76 -0.74 30.52
C ASP A 234 31.49 -1.93 31.17
N LYS A 235 31.84 -2.97 30.39
CA LYS A 235 32.62 -4.13 30.87
C LYS A 235 34.00 -3.75 31.42
N ARG A 236 34.70 -2.80 30.78
CA ARG A 236 35.99 -2.29 31.27
C ARG A 236 35.84 -1.49 32.57
N SER A 237 34.73 -0.78 32.73
CA SER A 237 34.42 0.01 33.92
C SER A 237 34.14 -0.91 35.12
N VAL A 238 33.38 -1.99 34.92
CA VAL A 238 33.09 -3.01 35.96
C VAL A 238 34.35 -3.78 36.38
N LYS A 239 35.27 -4.10 35.46
CA LYS A 239 36.55 -4.76 35.81
C LYS A 239 37.48 -3.88 36.65
N ARG A 240 37.38 -2.55 36.56
CA ARG A 240 38.21 -1.62 37.36
C ARG A 240 37.69 -1.42 38.78
N SER A 241 36.42 -1.75 39.06
CA SER A 241 35.80 -1.54 40.38
C SER A 241 35.78 -2.78 41.27
N THR A 242 36.17 -3.96 40.79
CA THR A 242 36.36 -5.17 41.62
C THR A 242 37.64 -5.07 42.45
N PRO A 243 37.57 -5.08 43.81
CA PRO A 243 38.75 -5.05 44.67
C PRO A 243 39.55 -6.36 44.55
N ALA A 244 40.88 -6.27 44.55
CA ALA A 244 41.75 -7.44 44.61
C ALA A 244 41.52 -8.20 45.92
N ALA A 245 41.37 -9.53 45.84
CA ALA A 245 41.24 -10.39 47.00
C ALA A 245 42.51 -10.28 47.87
N PRO A 246 42.39 -10.18 49.21
CA PRO A 246 43.55 -10.07 50.08
C PRO A 246 44.37 -11.37 50.03
N GLU A 247 45.67 -11.25 49.79
CA GLU A 247 46.61 -12.36 49.81
C GLU A 247 46.70 -12.95 51.23
N GLU A 248 46.48 -14.27 51.35
CA GLU A 248 46.69 -14.99 52.60
C GLU A 248 48.19 -15.05 52.94
N PRO A 249 48.59 -14.73 54.18
CA PRO A 249 49.98 -14.82 54.58
C PRO A 249 50.40 -16.30 54.67
N THR A 250 51.47 -16.64 53.95
CA THR A 250 52.16 -17.92 54.01
C THR A 250 52.96 -18.04 55.33
N PRO A 251 53.19 -19.27 55.83
CA PRO A 251 53.41 -19.58 57.25
C PRO A 251 54.73 -19.12 57.84
#